data_AF-A0A1G7XST1-F1
#
_entry.id   AF-A0A1G7XST1-F1
#
_cell.length_a   1.000
_cell.length_b   1.000
_cell.length_c   1.000
_cell.angle_alpha   90.00
_cell.angle_beta   90.00
_cell.angle_gamma   90.00
#
_symmetry.space_group_name_H-M   'P 1'
#
loop_
_entity.id
_entity.type
_entity.pdbx_description
1 polymer ?
#
loop_
_entity_poly.entity_id
_entity_poly.type
_entity_poly.pdbx_seq_one_letter_code
_entity_poly.pdbx_strand_id
1 'polypeptide(L)'
;MSGTVVRREFPEGKPWPPIDHPATYEEAEALAGHRLDRRKNFAIIRGIVHDSAEWTDTCSGCACDCGCMGSHGNAGCSECGHTGKRRQAMWVPIDSMMETYLSQDSEPA
;
A
#
# COMPACT_ATOMS: atom_id res chain seq x y z
N MET A 1 -9.05 -0.99 17.75
CA MET A 1 -9.59 -0.99 16.36
C MET A 1 -9.39 -2.37 15.80
N SER A 2 -10.42 -2.97 15.22
CA SER A 2 -10.29 -4.23 14.47
C SER A 2 -9.80 -3.87 13.07
N GLY A 3 -8.69 -4.46 12.64
CA GLY A 3 -8.23 -4.33 11.26
C GLY A 3 -9.15 -5.10 10.31
N THR A 4 -9.04 -4.82 9.01
CA THR A 4 -9.86 -5.47 7.96
C THR A 4 -9.01 -6.33 7.02
N VAL A 5 -9.67 -7.28 6.37
CA VAL A 5 -9.07 -8.06 5.29
C VAL A 5 -9.94 -7.90 4.04
N VAL A 6 -9.33 -7.56 2.91
CA VAL A 6 -10.01 -7.44 1.62
C VAL A 6 -9.34 -8.33 0.58
N ARG A 7 -10.12 -8.87 -0.35
CA ARG A 7 -9.61 -9.51 -1.57
C ARG A 7 -9.73 -8.52 -2.72
N ARG A 8 -8.63 -8.25 -3.39
CA ARG A 8 -8.55 -7.25 -4.45
C ARG A 8 -8.37 -7.92 -5.81
N GLU A 9 -9.31 -7.67 -6.70
CA GLU A 9 -9.35 -8.19 -8.07
C GLU A 9 -9.09 -7.10 -9.10
N PHE A 10 -8.40 -7.47 -10.17
CA PHE A 10 -8.05 -6.59 -11.29
C PHE A 10 -8.69 -7.14 -12.56
N PRO A 11 -9.84 -6.61 -13.01
CA PRO A 11 -10.55 -7.11 -14.19
C PRO A 11 -9.69 -7.03 -15.45
N GLU A 12 -9.78 -8.05 -16.30
CA GLU A 12 -9.14 -8.05 -17.62
C GLU A 12 -9.64 -6.87 -18.47
N GLY A 13 -8.72 -6.17 -19.13
CA GLY A 13 -9.03 -5.01 -19.99
C GLY A 13 -9.26 -3.68 -19.25
N LYS A 14 -9.44 -3.67 -17.93
CA LYS A 14 -9.51 -2.44 -17.12
C LYS A 14 -8.94 -2.66 -15.71
N PRO A 15 -7.60 -2.57 -15.54
CA PRO A 15 -6.97 -2.83 -14.25
C PRO A 15 -7.28 -1.76 -13.19
N TRP A 16 -7.90 -0.64 -13.54
CA TRP A 16 -8.20 0.44 -12.59
C TRP A 16 -9.60 1.04 -12.77
N PRO A 17 -10.36 1.27 -11.68
CA PRO A 17 -10.04 0.92 -10.29
C PRO A 17 -10.19 -0.60 -10.03
N PRO A 18 -9.42 -1.17 -9.09
CA PRO A 18 -9.61 -2.56 -8.69
C PRO A 18 -10.93 -2.74 -7.93
N ILE A 19 -11.44 -3.97 -7.90
CA ILE A 19 -12.66 -4.33 -7.17
C ILE A 19 -12.25 -5.01 -5.87
N ASP A 20 -12.71 -4.45 -4.74
CA ASP A 20 -12.45 -5.00 -3.41
C ASP A 20 -13.66 -5.80 -2.92
N HIS A 21 -13.43 -7.05 -2.55
CA HIS A 21 -14.40 -7.93 -1.90
C HIS A 21 -14.02 -8.13 -0.43
N PRO A 22 -14.99 -8.28 0.48
CA PRO A 22 -14.68 -8.65 1.86
C PRO A 22 -14.00 -10.03 1.88
N ALA A 23 -12.95 -10.15 2.69
CA ALA A 23 -12.27 -11.41 2.97
C ALA A 23 -12.12 -11.60 4.48
N THR A 24 -11.78 -12.81 4.91
CA THR A 24 -11.62 -13.09 6.34
C THR A 24 -10.15 -13.25 6.74
N TYR A 25 -9.88 -13.13 8.04
CA TYR A 25 -8.57 -13.41 8.59
C TYR A 25 -8.18 -14.88 8.40
N GLU A 26 -9.14 -15.80 8.51
CA GLU A 26 -8.90 -17.23 8.33
C GLU A 26 -8.42 -17.53 6.90
N GLU A 27 -9.01 -16.89 5.88
CA GLU A 27 -8.54 -17.01 4.49
C GLU A 27 -7.13 -16.44 4.31
N ALA A 28 -6.85 -15.27 4.88
CA ALA A 28 -5.54 -14.64 4.78
C ALA A 28 -4.46 -15.41 5.56
N GLU A 29 -4.76 -15.93 6.74
CA GLU A 29 -3.84 -16.76 7.54
C GLU A 29 -3.53 -18.09 6.85
N ALA A 30 -4.50 -18.68 6.15
CA ALA A 30 -4.29 -19.88 5.33
C ALA A 30 -3.31 -19.64 4.17
N LEU A 31 -3.37 -18.48 3.51
CA LEU A 31 -2.43 -18.08 2.46
C LEU A 31 -1.05 -17.70 3.02
N ALA A 32 -1.03 -17.01 4.17
CA ALA A 32 0.19 -16.54 4.82
C ALA A 32 1.00 -17.67 5.47
N GLY A 33 0.35 -18.77 5.86
CA GLY A 33 0.97 -19.88 6.59
C GLY A 33 1.26 -19.57 8.07
N HIS A 34 0.81 -18.44 8.58
CA HIS A 34 0.96 -18.05 9.99
C HIS A 34 -0.18 -17.13 10.44
N ARG A 35 -0.27 -16.90 11.76
CA ARG A 35 -1.28 -15.99 12.33
C ARG A 35 -0.98 -14.53 11.99
N LEU A 36 -2.01 -13.75 11.72
CA LEU A 36 -1.91 -12.33 11.38
C LEU A 36 -2.30 -11.44 12.56
N ASP A 37 -1.71 -10.23 12.63
CA ASP A 37 -2.08 -9.24 13.65
C ASP A 37 -3.44 -8.61 13.32
N ARG A 38 -4.48 -8.99 14.05
CA ARG A 38 -5.87 -8.53 13.85
C ARG A 38 -6.11 -7.03 14.05
N ARG A 39 -5.09 -6.26 14.40
CA ARG A 39 -5.14 -4.79 14.49
C ARG A 39 -4.73 -4.12 13.18
N LYS A 40 -4.11 -4.85 12.26
CA LYS A 40 -3.61 -4.37 10.97
C LYS A 40 -4.59 -4.64 9.84
N ASN A 41 -4.48 -3.86 8.77
CA ASN A 41 -5.28 -4.07 7.56
C ASN A 41 -4.48 -4.92 6.57
N PHE A 42 -5.13 -5.90 5.96
CA PHE A 42 -4.53 -6.79 4.98
C PHE A 42 -5.30 -6.78 3.65
N ALA A 43 -4.59 -7.02 2.56
CA ALA A 43 -5.16 -7.25 1.25
C ALA A 43 -4.63 -8.54 0.63
N ILE A 44 -5.51 -9.38 0.10
CA ILE A 44 -5.13 -10.51 -0.76
C ILE A 44 -5.13 -9.99 -2.20
N ILE A 45 -3.95 -9.83 -2.78
CA ILE A 45 -3.73 -9.34 -4.14
C ILE A 45 -3.03 -10.44 -4.92
N ARG A 46 -3.66 -10.91 -6.01
CA ARG A 46 -3.11 -11.99 -6.86
C ARG A 46 -2.69 -13.24 -6.06
N GLY A 47 -3.46 -13.59 -5.04
CA GLY A 47 -3.20 -14.75 -4.17
C GLY A 47 -2.14 -14.54 -3.09
N ILE A 48 -1.53 -13.35 -3.01
CA ILE A 48 -0.49 -13.03 -2.03
C ILE A 48 -1.06 -12.07 -0.98
N VAL A 49 -0.77 -12.33 0.29
CA VAL A 49 -1.21 -11.48 1.40
C VAL A 49 -0.28 -10.28 1.53
N HIS A 50 -0.86 -9.10 1.65
CA HIS A 50 -0.16 -7.84 1.80
C HIS A 50 -0.60 -7.11 3.08
N ASP A 51 0.35 -6.50 3.79
CA ASP A 51 0.13 -5.58 4.91
C ASP A 51 -0.03 -4.15 4.39
N SER A 52 -0.84 -3.34 5.06
CA SER A 52 -0.96 -1.89 4.80
C SER A 52 0.18 -1.15 5.50
N ALA A 53 1.30 -0.96 4.80
CA ALA A 53 2.38 -0.11 5.30
C ALA A 53 1.97 1.37 5.21
N GLU A 54 2.03 2.08 6.34
CA GLU A 54 1.73 3.51 6.43
C GLU A 54 2.95 4.27 6.96
N TRP A 55 3.29 5.39 6.33
CA TRP A 55 4.37 6.27 6.79
C TRP A 55 4.01 7.74 6.56
N THR A 56 4.77 8.64 7.17
CA THR A 56 4.64 10.08 6.92
C THR A 56 5.81 10.53 6.08
N ASP A 57 5.53 11.20 4.98
CA ASP A 57 6.54 11.76 4.08
C ASP A 57 6.31 13.25 3.85
N THR A 58 7.33 13.93 3.34
CA THR A 58 7.25 15.33 2.91
C THR A 58 6.25 15.43 1.77
N CYS A 59 5.42 16.47 1.80
CA CYS A 59 4.50 16.72 0.70
C CYS A 59 5.29 16.93 -0.60
N SER A 60 4.91 16.22 -1.67
CA SER A 60 5.52 16.33 -3.00
C SER A 60 5.57 17.78 -3.51
N GLY A 61 4.51 18.56 -3.30
CA GLY A 61 4.48 19.98 -3.63
C GLY A 61 5.42 20.86 -2.79
N CYS A 62 5.77 20.44 -1.56
CA CYS A 62 6.70 21.15 -0.68
C CYS A 62 8.16 20.69 -0.82
N ALA A 63 8.35 19.45 -1.28
CA ALA A 63 9.64 18.87 -1.61
C ALA A 63 10.17 19.34 -2.98
N CYS A 64 9.29 19.87 -3.85
CA CYS A 64 9.69 20.43 -5.14
C CYS A 64 10.58 21.65 -4.93
N ASP A 65 11.85 21.55 -5.32
CA ASP A 65 12.80 22.66 -5.36
C ASP A 65 12.65 23.49 -6.67
N CYS A 66 11.45 23.45 -7.26
CA CYS A 66 11.13 24.09 -8.52
C CYS A 66 10.96 25.61 -8.38
N GLY A 67 12.04 26.29 -8.01
CA GLY A 67 12.44 27.62 -8.46
C GLY A 67 11.54 28.83 -8.20
N CYS A 68 10.30 28.69 -7.71
CA CYS A 68 9.41 29.83 -7.55
C CYS A 68 9.43 30.44 -6.14
N MET A 69 9.64 29.67 -5.06
CA MET A 69 9.82 30.19 -3.69
C MET A 69 10.44 29.14 -2.73
N GLY A 70 11.43 28.34 -3.15
CA GLY A 70 12.14 27.39 -2.27
C GLY A 70 11.26 26.31 -1.62
N SER A 71 11.87 25.36 -0.90
CA SER A 71 11.11 24.38 -0.13
C SER A 71 10.21 25.08 0.90
N HIS A 72 8.91 24.80 0.86
CA HIS A 72 7.93 25.34 1.82
C HIS A 72 8.16 24.82 3.25
N GLY A 73 9.12 23.91 3.46
CA GLY A 73 9.47 23.35 4.76
C GLY A 73 8.25 22.90 5.55
N ASN A 74 8.21 23.25 6.84
CA ASN A 74 7.08 22.98 7.72
C ASN A 74 5.88 23.93 7.53
N ALA A 75 5.98 24.95 6.66
CA ALA A 75 4.87 25.88 6.37
C ALA A 75 3.85 25.27 5.38
N GLY A 76 4.27 24.28 4.60
CA GLY A 76 3.40 23.52 3.72
C GLY A 76 2.78 24.30 2.55
N CYS A 77 1.99 23.60 1.76
CA CYS A 77 1.18 24.14 0.65
C CYS A 77 -0.30 23.78 0.84
N SER A 78 -1.16 24.34 -0.03
CA SER A 78 -2.60 24.05 -0.02
C SER A 78 -2.92 22.56 -0.22
N GLU A 79 -2.07 21.84 -0.97
CA GLU A 79 -2.17 20.39 -1.15
C GLU A 79 -2.17 19.69 0.22
N CYS A 80 -1.11 19.90 1.02
CA CYS A 80 -0.95 19.26 2.33
C CYS A 80 -1.71 19.95 3.49
N GLY A 81 -2.56 20.93 3.19
CA GLY A 81 -3.24 21.73 4.23
C GLY A 81 -2.27 22.51 5.12
N HIS A 82 -1.17 23.01 4.54
CA HIS A 82 -0.15 23.82 5.23
C HIS A 82 0.63 23.10 6.35
N THR A 83 0.79 21.78 6.25
CA THR A 83 1.55 20.98 7.23
C THR A 83 2.96 20.59 6.77
N GLY A 84 3.22 20.68 5.46
CA GLY A 84 4.47 20.22 4.83
C GLY A 84 4.61 18.70 4.73
N LYS A 85 3.66 17.92 5.27
CA LYS A 85 3.73 16.46 5.37
C LYS A 85 2.43 15.79 4.94
N ARG A 86 2.53 14.55 4.49
CA ARG A 86 1.40 13.70 4.07
C ARG A 86 1.59 12.30 4.63
N ARG A 87 0.47 11.66 5.04
CA ARG A 87 0.46 10.22 5.29
C ARG A 87 0.38 9.50 3.95
N GLN A 88 1.32 8.60 3.72
CA GLN A 88 1.37 7.69 2.58
C GLN A 88 0.97 6.30 3.05
N ALA A 89 0.46 5.49 2.12
CA ALA A 89 0.15 4.09 2.37
C ALA A 89 0.40 3.26 1.11
N MET A 90 0.88 2.03 1.30
CA MET A 90 1.02 1.05 0.23
C MET A 90 0.78 -0.36 0.75
N TRP A 91 0.39 -1.25 -0.15
CA TRP A 91 0.32 -2.68 0.12
C TRP A 91 1.70 -3.30 -0.07
N VAL A 92 2.25 -3.89 1.00
CA VAL A 92 3.54 -4.59 0.96
C VAL A 92 3.30 -6.08 1.17
N PRO A 93 3.87 -6.98 0.36
CA PRO A 93 3.72 -8.42 0.56
C PRO A 93 4.32 -8.82 1.91
N ILE A 94 3.67 -9.73 2.62
CA ILE A 94 4.22 -10.28 3.85
C ILE A 94 5.24 -11.40 3.54
N ASP A 95 6.28 -11.45 4.36
CA ASP A 95 7.56 -12.12 4.08
C ASP A 95 7.47 -13.61 3.71
N SER A 96 6.41 -14.31 4.15
CA SER A 96 6.24 -15.75 3.83
C SER A 96 6.02 -16.05 2.34
N MET A 97 5.80 -15.04 1.50
CA MET A 97 5.65 -15.18 0.04
C MET A 97 6.55 -14.25 -0.78
N MET A 98 7.51 -13.55 -0.17
CA MET A 98 8.37 -12.60 -0.90
C MET A 98 9.24 -13.28 -1.97
N GLU A 99 9.66 -14.53 -1.74
CA GLU A 99 10.40 -15.34 -2.72
C GLU A 99 9.56 -15.67 -3.98
N THR A 100 8.25 -15.87 -3.81
CA THR A 100 7.32 -16.16 -4.92
C THR A 100 7.01 -14.92 -5.77
N TYR A 101 7.00 -13.73 -5.17
CA TYR A 101 6.78 -12.48 -5.91
C TYR A 101 8.00 -12.10 -6.77
N LEU A 102 9.22 -12.21 -6.23
CA LEU A 102 10.45 -11.89 -6.95
C LEU A 102 10.74 -12.84 -8.13
N SER A 103 10.17 -14.04 -8.13
CA SER A 103 10.28 -15.00 -9.23
C SER A 103 9.23 -14.82 -10.34
N GLN A 104 8.18 -14.02 -10.11
CA GLN A 104 7.14 -13.75 -11.12
C GLN A 104 7.51 -12.61 -12.07
N ASP A 105 8.34 -11.67 -11.63
CA ASP A 105 8.79 -10.52 -12.44
C ASP A 105 10.03 -10.85 -13.31
N SER A 106 10.54 -12.08 -13.26
CA SER A 106 11.62 -12.54 -14.15
C SER A 106 11.07 -13.10 -15.46
N GLU A 107 10.52 -12.23 -16.32
CA GLU A 107 10.47 -12.57 -17.75
C GLU A 107 11.85 -12.32 -18.37
N PRO A 108 12.41 -13.28 -19.15
CA PRO A 108 13.66 -13.04 -19.87
C PRO A 108 13.44 -11.98 -20.96
N ALA A 109 14.47 -11.16 -21.14
CA ALA A 109 14.59 -10.02 -22.06
C ALA A 109 14.21 -10.32 -23.52
#